data_AF-A0A2V8Z0Q9-F1
#
_entry.id   AF-A0A2V8Z0Q9-F1
#
_cell.length_a   1.000
_cell.length_b   1.000
_cell.length_c   1.000
_cell.angle_alpha   90.00
_cell.angle_beta   90.00
_cell.angle_gamma   90.00
#
_symmetry.space_group_name_H-M   'P 1'
#
loop_
_entity.id
_entity.type
_entity.pdbx_description
1 polymer ?
#
loop_
_entity_poly.entity_id
_entity_poly.type
_entity_poly.pdbx_seq_one_letter_code
_entity_poly.pdbx_strand_id
1 'polypeptide(L)'
;MKSVGARELKNRLSEYLREVQSGEAILVTDRGDVVANRWKKAVRLVAKIHRRIFNQRNDFEHKLSREIVKKYGIIVVEDLKVKSLC
;
A
#
# COMPACT_ATOMS: atom_id res chain seq x y z
N MET A 1 -24.52 14.96 9.95
CA MET A 1 -23.67 14.02 9.20
C MET A 1 -24.55 12.91 8.68
N LYS A 2 -24.87 12.95 7.40
CA LYS A 2 -25.85 12.06 6.75
C LYS A 2 -25.11 10.88 6.14
N SER A 3 -25.57 9.64 6.36
CA SER A 3 -24.98 8.46 5.74
C SER A 3 -25.81 8.03 4.53
N VAL A 4 -25.18 7.93 3.37
CA VAL A 4 -25.86 7.66 2.09
C VAL A 4 -25.23 6.43 1.44
N GLY A 5 -26.06 5.49 1.00
CA GLY A 5 -25.60 4.34 0.24
C GLY A 5 -25.08 4.77 -1.14
N ALA A 6 -24.00 4.16 -1.63
CA ALA A 6 -23.39 4.52 -2.92
C ALA A 6 -24.38 4.47 -4.10
N ARG A 7 -25.34 3.53 -4.07
CA ARG A 7 -26.40 3.42 -5.08
C ARG A 7 -27.42 4.56 -4.99
N GLU A 8 -27.75 4.98 -3.78
CA GLU A 8 -28.66 6.11 -3.53
C GLU A 8 -28.01 7.44 -3.93
N LEU A 9 -26.73 7.62 -3.58
CA LEU A 9 -25.93 8.78 -3.99
C LEU A 9 -25.93 8.95 -5.50
N LYS A 10 -25.74 7.84 -6.26
CA LYS A 10 -25.74 7.87 -7.72
C LYS A 10 -27.08 8.31 -8.31
N ASN A 11 -28.19 7.90 -7.69
CA ASN A 11 -29.53 8.23 -8.16
C ASN A 11 -29.94 9.69 -7.86
N ARG A 12 -29.38 10.31 -6.81
CA ARG A 12 -29.72 11.68 -6.35
C ARG A 12 -28.52 12.61 -6.31
N LEU A 13 -27.58 12.42 -7.24
CA LEU A 13 -26.27 13.10 -7.21
C LEU A 13 -26.40 14.63 -7.14
N SER A 14 -27.31 15.23 -7.93
CA SER A 14 -27.50 16.68 -7.98
C SER A 14 -27.98 17.27 -6.66
N GLU A 15 -28.75 16.53 -5.88
CA GLU A 15 -29.23 16.96 -4.57
C GLU A 15 -28.10 16.92 -3.54
N TYR A 16 -27.39 15.80 -3.48
CA TYR A 16 -26.28 15.61 -2.57
C TYR A 16 -25.11 16.56 -2.86
N LEU A 17 -24.87 16.93 -4.13
CA LEU A 17 -23.89 17.95 -4.48
C LEU A 17 -24.24 19.33 -3.93
N ARG A 18 -25.53 19.70 -3.90
CA ARG A 18 -25.99 20.96 -3.29
C ARG A 18 -25.83 20.94 -1.78
N GLU A 19 -26.17 19.83 -1.13
CA GLU A 19 -25.96 19.62 0.31
C GLU A 19 -24.47 19.79 0.68
N VAL A 20 -23.56 19.16 -0.06
CA VAL A 20 -22.11 19.30 0.16
C VAL A 20 -21.62 20.74 -0.09
N GLN A 21 -22.13 21.41 -1.13
CA GLN A 21 -21.79 22.81 -1.41
C GLN A 21 -22.26 23.77 -0.31
N SER A 22 -23.38 23.46 0.36
CA SER A 22 -23.84 24.20 1.54
C SER A 22 -23.06 23.89 2.83
N GLY A 23 -22.01 23.06 2.74
CA GLY A 23 -21.13 22.71 3.87
C GLY A 23 -21.56 21.46 4.64
N GLU A 24 -22.54 20.71 4.15
CA GLU A 24 -23.00 19.50 4.82
C GLU A 24 -22.05 18.31 4.56
N ALA A 25 -21.60 17.67 5.63
CA ALA A 25 -20.75 16.50 5.54
C ALA A 25 -21.58 15.22 5.33
N ILE A 26 -21.34 14.55 4.20
CA ILE A 26 -22.01 13.30 3.81
C ILE A 26 -21.04 12.13 3.88
N LEU A 27 -21.47 11.06 4.54
CA LEU A 27 -20.73 9.81 4.65
C LEU A 27 -21.25 8.82 3.61
N VAL A 28 -20.43 8.50 2.61
CA VAL A 28 -20.79 7.51 1.59
C VAL A 28 -20.47 6.11 2.11
N THR A 29 -21.50 5.28 2.22
CA THR A 29 -21.39 3.87 2.59
C THR A 29 -21.65 2.97 1.38
N ASP A 30 -20.95 1.86 1.30
CA ASP A 30 -21.24 0.79 0.36
C ASP A 30 -21.28 -0.53 1.13
N ARG A 31 -22.37 -1.29 1.00
CA ARG A 31 -22.59 -2.55 1.76
C ARG A 31 -22.35 -2.41 3.27
N GLY A 32 -22.76 -1.30 3.88
CA GLY A 32 -22.62 -1.05 5.31
C GLY A 32 -21.25 -0.53 5.77
N ASP A 33 -20.24 -0.42 4.89
CA ASP A 33 -18.94 0.20 5.22
C ASP A 33 -18.77 1.57 4.57
N VAL A 34 -18.10 2.47 5.25
CA VAL A 34 -17.65 3.74 4.65
C VAL A 34 -16.62 3.46 3.55
N VAL A 35 -16.89 3.94 2.34
CA VAL A 35 -16.04 3.72 1.15
C VAL A 35 -14.61 4.22 1.40
N ALA A 36 -14.46 5.40 2.01
CA ALA A 36 -13.15 5.96 2.35
C ALA A 36 -12.33 5.08 3.31
N ASN A 37 -12.98 4.33 4.21
CA ASN A 37 -12.30 3.44 5.14
C ASN A 37 -11.77 2.17 4.44
N ARG A 38 -12.44 1.68 3.40
CA ARG A 38 -11.96 0.53 2.61
C ARG A 38 -10.64 0.84 1.90
N TRP A 39 -10.56 2.00 1.25
CA TRP A 39 -9.32 2.46 0.61
C TRP A 39 -8.18 2.58 1.62
N LYS A 40 -8.42 3.24 2.77
CA LYS A 40 -7.42 3.37 3.85
C LYS A 40 -6.95 2.01 4.38
N LYS A 41 -7.84 1.01 4.49
CA LYS A 41 -7.48 -0.36 4.89
C LYS A 41 -6.57 -1.03 3.86
N ALA A 42 -6.90 -0.92 2.57
CA ALA A 42 -6.11 -1.49 1.48
C ALA A 42 -4.69 -0.90 1.42
N VAL A 43 -4.56 0.43 1.47
CA VAL A 43 -3.24 1.10 1.48
C VAL A 43 -2.39 0.64 2.66
N ARG A 44 -2.98 0.54 3.87
CA ARG A 44 -2.26 0.02 5.06
C ARG A 44 -1.78 -1.42 4.86
N LEU A 45 -2.58 -2.28 4.23
CA LEU A 45 -2.20 -3.67 3.98
C LEU A 45 -1.00 -3.74 3.02
N VAL A 46 -1.04 -3.00 1.91
CA VAL A 46 0.06 -2.95 0.94
C VAL A 46 1.34 -2.45 1.60
N ALA A 47 1.26 -1.36 2.38
CA ALA A 47 2.41 -0.84 3.11
C ALA A 47 3.00 -1.87 4.09
N LYS A 48 2.16 -2.64 4.78
CA LYS A 48 2.61 -3.71 5.69
C LYS A 48 3.35 -4.83 4.94
N ILE A 49 2.86 -5.22 3.76
CA ILE A 49 3.50 -6.24 2.93
C ILE A 49 4.85 -5.75 2.42
N HIS A 50 4.91 -4.53 1.88
CA HIS A 50 6.18 -3.94 1.41
C HIS A 50 7.21 -3.85 2.53
N ARG A 51 6.78 -3.42 3.73
CA ARG A 51 7.66 -3.38 4.91
C ARG A 51 8.19 -4.77 5.27
N ARG A 52 7.35 -5.80 5.22
CA ARG A 52 7.77 -7.19 5.51
C ARG A 52 8.80 -7.67 4.49
N ILE A 53 8.54 -7.46 3.20
CA ILE A 53 9.45 -7.86 2.12
C ILE A 53 10.80 -7.14 2.25
N PHE A 54 10.78 -5.83 2.50
CA PHE A 54 11.99 -5.04 2.70
C PHE A 54 12.82 -5.56 3.87
N ASN A 55 12.19 -5.76 5.02
CA ASN A 55 12.88 -6.28 6.20
C ASN A 55 13.44 -7.68 5.98
N GLN A 56 12.72 -8.54 5.26
CA GLN A 56 13.18 -9.89 4.93
C GLN A 56 14.39 -9.87 3.99
N ARG A 57 14.40 -8.98 2.99
CA ARG A 57 15.55 -8.80 2.08
C ARG A 57 16.78 -8.31 2.83
N ASN A 58 16.63 -7.28 3.68
CA ASN A 58 17.74 -6.76 4.47
C ASN A 58 18.30 -7.81 5.44
N ASP A 59 17.43 -8.55 6.13
CA ASP A 59 17.85 -9.61 7.05
C ASP A 59 18.61 -10.72 6.31
N PHE A 60 18.14 -11.11 5.13
CA PHE A 60 18.84 -12.07 4.27
C PHE A 60 20.21 -11.54 3.85
N GLU A 61 20.30 -10.32 3.34
CA GLU A 61 21.56 -9.70 2.90
C GLU A 61 22.58 -9.61 4.05
N HIS A 62 22.15 -9.21 5.25
CA HIS A 62 23.02 -9.16 6.43
C HIS A 62 23.50 -10.54 6.87
N LYS A 63 22.61 -11.55 6.89
CA LYS A 63 22.96 -12.92 7.26
C LYS A 63 23.94 -13.51 6.25
N LEU A 64 23.68 -13.35 4.96
CA LEU A 64 24.55 -13.83 3.88
C LEU A 64 25.92 -13.17 3.94
N SER A 65 25.96 -11.85 4.10
CA SER A 65 27.23 -11.11 4.24
C SER A 65 28.04 -11.63 5.42
N ARG A 66 27.38 -11.87 6.56
CA ARG A 66 28.04 -12.42 7.75
C ARG A 66 28.56 -13.84 7.53
N GLU A 67 27.82 -14.67 6.81
CA GLU A 67 28.25 -16.02 6.48
C GLU A 67 29.49 -16.03 5.57
N ILE A 68 29.47 -15.22 4.50
CA ILE A 68 30.58 -15.10 3.56
C ILE A 68 31.85 -14.64 4.29
N VAL A 69 31.78 -13.55 5.07
CA VAL A 69 32.94 -13.02 5.81
C VAL A 69 33.48 -14.01 6.84
N LYS A 70 32.61 -14.80 7.48
CA LYS A 70 33.05 -15.81 8.44
C LYS A 70 33.75 -16.99 7.77
N LYS A 71 33.32 -17.36 6.56
CA LYS A 71 33.79 -18.55 5.85
C LYS A 71 35.03 -18.27 5.02
N TYR A 72 35.17 -17.07 4.47
CA TYR A 72 36.24 -16.69 3.55
C TYR A 72 37.06 -15.52 4.11
N GLY A 73 38.38 -15.66 4.16
CA GLY A 73 39.28 -14.61 4.62
C GLY A 73 39.61 -13.55 3.56
N ILE A 74 39.40 -13.87 2.28
CA ILE A 74 39.56 -12.96 1.13
C ILE A 74 38.30 -13.07 0.28
N ILE A 75 37.72 -11.92 -0.08
CA ILE A 75 36.52 -11.81 -0.91
C ILE A 75 36.89 -10.96 -2.13
N VAL A 76 36.66 -11.50 -3.32
CA VAL A 76 36.81 -10.78 -4.59
C VAL A 76 35.42 -10.59 -5.19
N VAL A 77 35.09 -9.36 -5.58
CA VAL A 77 33.80 -9.01 -6.16
C VAL A 77 34.02 -8.60 -7.61
N GLU A 78 33.34 -9.28 -8.53
CA GLU A 78 33.38 -8.96 -9.95
C GLU A 78 32.26 -7.99 -10.31
N ASP A 79 32.56 -6.96 -11.08
CA ASP A 79 31.57 -6.05 -11.66
C ASP A 79 31.03 -6.62 -12.98
N LEU A 80 30.00 -7.45 -12.88
CA LEU A 80 29.36 -8.08 -14.04
C LEU A 80 28.25 -7.20 -14.62
N LYS A 81 28.36 -6.87 -15.91
CA LYS A 81 27.29 -6.22 -16.69
C LYS A 81 26.19 -7.22 -17.04
N VAL A 82 25.36 -7.55 -16.07
CA VAL A 82 24.26 -8.53 -16.21
C VAL A 82 23.18 -8.15 -17.24
N LYS A 83 23.07 -6.88 -17.65
CA LYS A 83 22.10 -6.44 -18.69
C LYS A 83 22.43 -6.90 -20.10
N SER A 84 23.67 -7.33 -20.37
CA SER A 84 24.10 -7.80 -21.70
C SER A 84 24.34 -9.32 -21.73
N LEU A 85 23.83 -10.06 -20.74
CA LEU A 85 23.97 -11.51 -20.65
C LEU A 85 22.82 -12.28 -21.33
N CYS A 86 21.83 -11.56 -21.88
CA CYS A 86 20.63 -12.09 -22.52
C CYS A 86 20.38 -11.48 -23.90
#